data_AF-A0A3D4PBK9-F1
#
_entry.id   AF-A0A3D4PBK9-F1
#
_cell.length_a   1.000
_cell.length_b   1.000
_cell.length_c   1.000
_cell.angle_alpha   90.00
_cell.angle_beta   90.00
_cell.angle_gamma   90.00
#
_symmetry.space_group_name_H-M   'P 1'
#
loop_
_entity.id
_entity.type
_entity.pdbx_description
1 polymer ?
#
loop_
_entity_poly.entity_id
_entity_poly.type
_entity_poly.pdbx_seq_one_letter_code
_entity_poly.pdbx_strand_id
1 'polypeptide(L)'
;MTEEFRVPDSDAKTIDLLLDAWEEMVEQGERPAPEIICRDHPHLLAEFVSKTEKLAQVADQLKPNEMTQLSDPEGSPEPIPAEEIQWKCDVRRLRYHAHGGLGIVFRGFDQQLHRDVAIKFIRERRRHNPLDTQR
;
A
#
# COMPACT_ATOMS: atom_id res chain seq x y z
N MET A 1 -1.43 32.67 -30.01
CA MET A 1 -0.74 32.39 -28.74
C MET A 1 -1.19 31.02 -28.30
N THR A 2 -0.29 30.06 -28.46
CA THR A 2 -0.49 28.63 -28.23
C THR A 2 -0.38 28.39 -26.74
N GLU A 3 -1.52 28.19 -26.06
CA GLU A 3 -1.51 27.60 -24.73
C GLU A 3 -1.23 26.10 -24.91
N GLU A 4 -0.05 25.70 -24.46
CA GLU A 4 0.42 24.33 -24.50
C GLU A 4 -0.53 23.42 -23.70
N PHE A 5 -0.90 22.33 -24.36
CA PHE A 5 -1.65 21.23 -23.80
C PHE A 5 -0.88 20.67 -22.61
N ARG A 6 -1.22 21.09 -21.39
CA ARG A 6 -0.72 20.46 -20.17
C ARG A 6 -1.20 19.01 -20.21
N VAL A 7 -0.26 18.05 -20.24
CA VAL A 7 -0.54 16.62 -20.04
C VAL A 7 -0.19 16.27 -18.59
N PRO A 8 -1.00 16.67 -17.58
CA PRO A 8 -0.69 16.40 -16.17
C PRO A 8 -0.90 14.92 -15.79
N ASP A 9 -1.37 14.07 -16.70
CA ASP A 9 -1.76 12.68 -16.40
C ASP A 9 -0.65 11.66 -16.72
N SER A 10 0.34 12.00 -17.56
CA SER A 10 1.43 11.08 -17.91
C SER A 10 2.49 11.05 -16.81
N ASP A 11 2.97 12.22 -16.37
CA ASP A 11 4.05 12.32 -15.38
C ASP A 11 3.62 11.80 -14.01
N ALA A 12 2.35 12.06 -13.63
CA ALA A 12 1.75 11.52 -12.41
C ALA A 12 1.68 9.98 -12.41
N LYS A 13 1.39 9.37 -13.57
CA LYS A 13 1.43 7.90 -13.69
C LYS A 13 2.86 7.36 -13.70
N THR A 14 3.77 8.06 -14.38
CA THR A 14 5.18 7.69 -14.42
C THR A 14 5.80 7.73 -13.03
N ILE A 15 5.54 8.78 -12.23
CA ILE A 15 6.09 8.85 -10.87
C ILE A 15 5.54 7.74 -9.97
N ASP A 16 4.25 7.38 -10.11
CA ASP A 16 3.68 6.28 -9.35
C ASP A 16 4.33 4.94 -9.72
N LEU A 17 4.64 4.71 -11.00
CA LEU A 17 5.39 3.53 -11.46
C LEU A 17 6.83 3.49 -10.91
N LEU A 18 7.52 4.64 -10.89
CA LEU A 18 8.88 4.75 -10.33
C LEU A 18 8.89 4.48 -8.82
N LEU A 19 7.88 4.97 -8.08
CA LEU A 19 7.71 4.70 -6.65
C LEU A 19 7.41 3.22 -6.39
N ASP A 20 6.55 2.61 -7.21
CA ASP A 20 6.25 1.18 -7.12
C ASP A 20 7.52 0.32 -7.30
N ALA A 21 8.36 0.66 -8.28
CA ALA A 21 9.63 -0.02 -8.52
C ALA A 21 10.64 0.21 -7.38
N TRP A 22 10.73 1.43 -6.86
CA TRP A 22 11.59 1.74 -5.72
C TRP A 22 11.18 0.98 -4.46
N GLU A 23 9.88 0.94 -4.14
CA GLU A 23 9.36 0.17 -3.01
C GLU A 23 9.73 -1.31 -3.12
N GLU A 24 9.66 -1.88 -4.33
CA GLU A 24 10.06 -3.28 -4.57
C GLU A 24 11.54 -3.53 -4.30
N MET A 25 12.43 -2.62 -4.73
CA MET A 25 13.87 -2.73 -4.46
C MET A 25 14.17 -2.57 -2.96
N VAL A 26 13.51 -1.62 -2.29
CA VAL A 26 13.63 -1.42 -0.83
C VAL A 26 13.15 -2.63 -0.04
N GLU A 27 12.05 -3.27 -0.47
CA GLU A 27 11.56 -4.53 0.11
C GLU A 27 12.57 -5.67 -0.02
N GLN A 28 13.35 -5.71 -1.10
CA GLN A 28 14.43 -6.68 -1.29
C GLN A 28 15.69 -6.39 -0.45
N GLY A 29 15.65 -5.33 0.39
CA GLY A 29 16.76 -4.89 1.22
C GLY A 29 17.76 -4.00 0.47
N GLU A 30 17.47 -3.64 -0.78
CA GLU A 30 18.30 -2.71 -1.54
C GLU A 30 18.00 -1.26 -1.16
N ARG A 31 18.98 -0.37 -1.36
CA ARG A 31 18.77 1.08 -1.24
C ARG A 31 19.25 1.76 -2.51
N PRO A 32 18.51 1.60 -3.62
CA PRO A 32 18.87 2.23 -4.87
C PRO A 32 18.88 3.76 -4.73
N ALA A 33 19.88 4.39 -5.33
CA ALA A 33 19.98 5.83 -5.37
C ALA A 33 18.84 6.42 -6.24
N PRO A 34 18.17 7.50 -5.84
CA PRO A 34 17.08 8.13 -6.60
C PRO A 34 17.45 8.44 -8.06
N GLU A 35 18.71 8.78 -8.32
CA GLU A 35 19.26 9.09 -9.64
C GLU A 35 19.26 7.87 -10.58
N ILE A 36 19.42 6.66 -10.04
CA ILE A 36 19.41 5.42 -10.81
C ILE A 36 17.98 5.10 -11.25
N ILE A 37 17.01 5.33 -10.37
CA ILE A 37 15.59 5.03 -10.63
C ILE A 37 15.00 6.06 -11.59
N CYS A 38 15.34 7.33 -11.41
CA CYS A 38 14.88 8.42 -12.28
C CYS A 38 15.76 8.64 -13.51
N ARG A 39 16.66 7.71 -13.87
CA ARG A 39 17.62 7.89 -14.97
C ARG A 39 16.95 8.28 -16.29
N ASP A 40 15.84 7.64 -16.60
CA ASP A 40 15.11 7.85 -17.86
C ASP A 40 14.13 9.05 -17.75
N HIS A 41 13.89 9.56 -16.54
CA HIS A 41 13.01 10.70 -16.23
C HIS A 41 13.65 11.66 -15.21
N PRO A 42 14.77 12.34 -15.55
CA PRO A 42 15.51 13.16 -14.58
C PRO A 42 14.72 14.38 -14.08
N HIS A 43 13.73 14.86 -14.86
CA HIS A 43 12.84 15.94 -14.46
C HIS A 43 11.90 15.57 -13.29
N LEU A 44 11.66 14.27 -13.05
CA LEU A 44 10.83 13.78 -11.95
C LEU A 44 11.62 13.54 -10.66
N LEU A 45 12.95 13.64 -10.69
CA LEU A 45 13.82 13.32 -9.55
C LEU A 45 13.45 14.09 -8.29
N ALA A 46 13.21 15.40 -8.41
CA ALA A 46 12.87 16.25 -7.27
C ALA A 46 11.53 15.84 -6.63
N GLU A 47 10.53 15.53 -7.45
CA GLU A 47 9.22 15.08 -6.96
C GLU A 47 9.31 13.68 -6.34
N PHE A 48 10.07 12.78 -6.97
CA PHE A 48 10.31 11.42 -6.50
C PHE A 48 10.98 11.43 -5.12
N VAL A 49 12.07 12.20 -4.95
CA VAL A 49 12.77 12.34 -3.66
C VAL A 49 11.80 12.85 -2.58
N SER A 50 11.04 13.91 -2.86
CA SER A 50 10.06 14.45 -1.90
C SER A 50 9.01 13.43 -1.46
N LYS A 51 8.55 12.57 -2.38
CA LYS A 51 7.58 11.51 -2.06
C LYS A 51 8.21 10.38 -1.24
N THR A 52 9.41 9.92 -1.60
CA THR A 52 10.13 8.89 -0.83
C THR A 52 10.46 9.33 0.60
N GLU A 53 10.84 10.59 0.81
CA GLU A 53 11.09 11.15 2.14
C GLU A 53 9.83 11.17 3.01
N LYS A 54 8.68 11.55 2.45
CA LYS A 54 7.38 11.52 3.16
C LYS A 54 7.00 10.11 3.56
N LEU A 55 7.21 9.12 2.68
CA LEU A 55 6.97 7.71 2.98
C LEU A 55 7.87 7.22 4.11
N ALA A 56 9.15 7.58 4.10
CA ALA A 56 10.10 7.24 5.16
C ALA A 56 9.69 7.86 6.51
N GLN A 57 9.20 9.11 6.52
CA GLN A 57 8.74 9.78 7.72
C GLN A 57 7.52 9.10 8.35
N VAL A 58 6.56 8.66 7.53
CA VAL A 58 5.38 7.91 8.01
C VAL A 58 5.78 6.53 8.53
N ALA A 59 6.69 5.83 7.85
CA ALA A 59 7.21 4.55 8.31
C ALA A 59 7.92 4.65 9.67
N ASP A 60 8.65 5.74 9.93
CA ASP A 60 9.31 5.97 11.22
C ASP A 60 8.30 6.20 12.36
N GLN A 61 7.19 6.88 12.09
CA GLN A 61 6.11 7.10 13.06
C GLN A 61 5.29 5.83 13.35
N LEU A 62 5.23 4.91 12.40
CA LEU A 62 4.51 3.64 12.52
C LEU A 62 5.36 2.51 13.12
N LYS A 63 6.66 2.74 13.35
CA LYS A 63 7.46 1.79 14.13
C LYS A 63 6.78 1.61 15.48
N PRO A 64 6.44 0.36 15.87
CA PRO A 64 5.83 0.12 17.16
C PRO A 64 6.79 0.68 18.20
N ASN A 65 6.34 1.73 18.88
CA ASN A 65 7.03 2.27 20.03
C ASN A 65 7.32 1.08 20.95
N GLU A 66 8.57 0.90 21.37
CA GLU A 66 9.00 -0.14 22.33
C GLU A 66 8.45 0.15 23.74
N MET A 67 7.16 0.46 23.84
CA MET A 67 6.47 0.94 25.01
C MET A 67 5.14 0.22 25.17
N THR A 68 5.21 -1.11 25.25
CA THR A 68 4.29 -1.89 26.08
C THR A 68 4.98 -3.20 26.51
N GLN A 69 6.13 -3.09 27.18
CA GLN A 69 6.49 -4.13 28.17
C GLN A 69 5.63 -3.87 29.41
N LEU A 70 4.34 -4.19 29.30
CA LEU A 70 3.59 -4.54 30.50
C LEU A 70 4.04 -5.96 30.81
N SER A 71 4.81 -6.09 31.88
CA SER A 71 5.21 -7.34 32.48
C SER A 71 4.00 -8.29 32.53
N ASP A 72 4.08 -9.42 31.85
CA ASP A 72 3.10 -10.51 31.98
C ASP A 72 3.04 -10.93 33.46
N PRO A 73 1.90 -10.79 34.16
CA PRO A 73 1.65 -11.62 35.30
C PRO A 73 1.30 -13.02 34.77
N GLU A 74 2.26 -13.94 34.90
CA GLU A 74 2.11 -15.39 35.00
C GLU A 74 0.70 -15.92 34.69
N GLY A 75 0.44 -16.23 33.41
CA GLY A 75 -0.83 -16.81 32.97
C GLY A 75 -1.29 -16.28 31.62
N SER A 76 -0.49 -16.46 30.57
CA SER A 76 -1.00 -16.31 29.20
C SER A 76 -2.13 -17.33 29.01
N PRO A 77 -3.40 -16.92 28.78
CA PRO A 77 -4.44 -17.88 28.45
C PRO A 77 -4.00 -18.63 27.19
N GLU A 78 -4.06 -19.97 27.26
CA GLU A 78 -3.82 -20.83 26.11
C GLU A 78 -4.67 -20.30 24.95
N PRO A 79 -4.10 -20.14 23.73
CA PRO A 79 -4.86 -19.63 22.60
C PRO A 79 -6.04 -20.57 22.35
N ILE A 80 -7.24 -20.10 22.69
CA ILE A 80 -8.48 -20.80 22.40
C ILE A 80 -8.50 -20.98 20.88
N PRO A 81 -8.66 -22.22 20.35
CA PRO A 81 -8.74 -22.44 18.92
C PRO A 81 -9.83 -21.53 18.37
N ALA A 82 -9.46 -20.60 17.49
CA ALA A 82 -10.42 -19.69 16.89
C ALA A 82 -11.47 -20.55 16.18
N GLU A 83 -12.73 -20.44 16.60
CA GLU A 83 -13.86 -21.03 15.90
C GLU A 83 -13.79 -20.56 14.43
N GLU A 84 -13.88 -21.49 13.49
CA GLU A 84 -13.72 -21.21 12.07
C GLU A 84 -14.82 -20.23 11.61
N ILE A 85 -14.44 -18.99 11.28
CA ILE A 85 -15.37 -18.01 10.72
C ILE A 85 -15.42 -18.22 9.20
N GLN A 86 -16.53 -18.78 8.72
CA GLN A 86 -16.81 -18.85 7.29
C GLN A 86 -17.51 -17.58 6.81
N TRP A 87 -16.83 -16.77 6.00
CA TRP A 87 -17.41 -15.58 5.38
C TRP A 87 -17.50 -15.76 3.86
N LYS A 88 -18.68 -15.48 3.29
CA LYS A 88 -18.93 -15.49 1.84
C LYS A 88 -19.52 -14.16 1.41
N CYS A 89 -18.86 -13.51 0.45
CA CYS A 89 -19.30 -12.25 -0.12
C CYS A 89 -19.64 -12.44 -1.61
N ASP A 90 -20.79 -11.92 -2.08
CA ASP A 90 -21.18 -11.90 -3.51
C ASP A 90 -21.15 -10.44 -3.99
N VAL A 91 -20.01 -10.05 -4.58
CA VAL A 91 -19.78 -8.70 -5.10
C VAL A 91 -19.95 -8.70 -6.60
N ARG A 92 -20.81 -7.82 -7.10
CA ARG A 92 -21.03 -7.60 -8.53
C ARG A 92 -20.59 -6.22 -8.96
N ARG A 93 -20.49 -6.03 -10.29
CA ARG A 93 -20.18 -4.75 -10.92
C ARG A 93 -18.84 -4.17 -10.46
N LEU A 94 -17.82 -5.02 -10.34
CA LEU A 94 -16.48 -4.58 -10.02
C LEU A 94 -15.99 -3.58 -11.07
N ARG A 95 -15.58 -2.39 -10.62
CA ARG A 95 -14.98 -1.34 -11.42
C ARG A 95 -13.70 -0.89 -10.74
N TYR A 96 -12.63 -0.74 -11.52
CA TYR A 96 -11.39 -0.18 -11.03
C TYR A 96 -11.67 1.16 -10.32
N HIS A 97 -11.07 1.34 -9.15
CA HIS A 97 -11.19 2.58 -8.39
C HIS A 97 -9.83 3.27 -8.21
N ALA A 98 -8.83 2.53 -7.73
CA ALA A 98 -7.49 3.05 -7.50
C ALA A 98 -6.45 1.92 -7.44
N HIS A 99 -5.17 2.25 -7.60
CA HIS A 99 -4.05 1.38 -7.22
C HIS A 99 -3.11 2.13 -6.28
N GLY A 100 -2.37 1.37 -5.46
CA GLY A 100 -1.28 1.89 -4.64
C GLY A 100 -0.33 0.77 -4.23
N GLY A 101 0.67 1.07 -3.39
CA GLY A 101 1.75 0.14 -3.05
C GLY A 101 1.29 -1.21 -2.47
N LEU A 102 0.17 -1.22 -1.72
CA LEU A 102 -0.40 -2.44 -1.13
C LEU A 102 -1.21 -3.29 -2.10
N GLY A 103 -1.68 -2.72 -3.21
CA GLY A 103 -2.54 -3.44 -4.16
C GLY A 103 -3.57 -2.58 -4.88
N ILE A 104 -4.56 -3.24 -5.46
CA ILE A 104 -5.55 -2.61 -6.34
C ILE A 104 -6.91 -2.61 -5.65
N VAL A 105 -7.58 -1.46 -5.68
CA VAL A 105 -8.92 -1.26 -5.11
C VAL A 105 -9.95 -1.18 -6.22
N PHE A 106 -11.00 -1.98 -6.09
CA PHE A 106 -12.19 -1.94 -6.93
C PHE A 106 -13.39 -1.48 -6.12
N ARG A 107 -14.28 -0.70 -6.74
CA ARG A 107 -15.64 -0.51 -6.23
C ARG A 107 -16.49 -1.66 -6.74
N GLY A 108 -17.31 -2.25 -5.88
CA GLY A 108 -18.32 -3.22 -6.25
C GLY A 108 -19.58 -3.03 -5.42
N PHE A 109 -20.63 -3.79 -5.72
CA PHE A 109 -21.85 -3.81 -4.93
C PHE A 109 -22.06 -5.20 -4.34
N ASP A 110 -22.10 -5.27 -3.02
CA ASP A 110 -22.37 -6.49 -2.27
C ASP A 110 -23.88 -6.77 -2.28
N GLN A 111 -24.27 -7.95 -2.77
CA GLN A 111 -25.68 -8.34 -2.86
C GLN A 111 -26.33 -8.61 -1.51
N GLN A 112 -25.57 -9.07 -0.51
CA GLN A 112 -26.09 -9.41 0.82
C GLN A 112 -26.20 -8.17 1.71
N LEU A 113 -25.21 -7.28 1.64
CA LEU A 113 -25.21 -6.03 2.41
C LEU A 113 -25.97 -4.88 1.73
N HIS A 114 -26.42 -5.07 0.49
CA HIS A 114 -27.14 -4.10 -0.32
C HIS A 114 -26.48 -2.72 -0.39
N ARG A 115 -25.14 -2.68 -0.45
CA ARG A 115 -24.36 -1.44 -0.49
C ARG A 115 -23.15 -1.52 -1.40
N ASP A 116 -22.64 -0.36 -1.78
CA ASP A 116 -21.33 -0.24 -2.39
C ASP A 116 -20.23 -0.61 -1.38
N VAL A 117 -19.25 -1.37 -1.84
CA VAL A 117 -18.09 -1.83 -1.08
C VAL A 117 -16.81 -1.56 -1.87
N ALA A 118 -15.73 -1.33 -1.15
CA ALA A 118 -14.38 -1.29 -1.71
C ALA A 118 -13.71 -2.66 -1.48
N ILE A 119 -13.25 -3.28 -2.55
CA ILE A 119 -12.52 -4.56 -2.52
C ILE A 119 -11.06 -4.29 -2.84
N LYS A 120 -10.18 -4.50 -1.86
CA LYS A 120 -8.74 -4.31 -2.01
C LYS A 120 -8.08 -5.67 -2.21
N PHE A 121 -7.51 -5.88 -3.40
CA PHE A 121 -6.67 -7.03 -3.69
C PHE A 121 -5.24 -6.72 -3.25
N ILE A 122 -4.79 -7.36 -2.18
CA ILE A 122 -3.42 -7.24 -1.72
C ILE A 122 -2.48 -7.92 -2.73
N ARG A 123 -1.36 -7.28 -3.06
CA ARG A 123 -0.33 -7.86 -3.93
C ARG A 123 0.11 -9.21 -3.36
N GLU A 124 0.32 -10.21 -4.23
CA GLU A 124 0.61 -11.60 -3.80
C GLU A 124 1.75 -11.66 -2.77
N ARG A 125 2.82 -10.89 -2.99
CA ARG A 125 3.99 -10.81 -2.11
C ARG A 125 3.70 -10.27 -0.70
N ARG A 126 2.61 -9.53 -0.51
CA ARG A 126 2.20 -8.92 0.77
C ARG A 126 1.09 -9.69 1.49
N ARG A 127 0.55 -10.77 0.90
CA ARG A 127 -0.55 -11.56 1.49
C ARG A 127 -0.28 -12.10 2.89
N HIS A 128 0.97 -12.40 3.20
CA HIS A 128 1.38 -12.97 4.49
C HIS A 128 2.17 -12.01 5.37
N ASN A 129 2.28 -10.73 4.97
CA ASN A 129 2.98 -9.75 5.79
C ASN A 129 2.08 -9.33 6.98
N PRO A 130 2.47 -9.64 8.23
CA PRO A 130 1.64 -9.35 9.39
C PRO A 130 1.45 -7.84 9.61
N LEU A 131 2.35 -6.99 9.10
CA LEU A 131 2.22 -5.53 9.19
C LEU A 131 1.14 -4.97 8.25
N ASP A 132 0.80 -5.70 7.17
CA ASP A 132 -0.20 -5.28 6.19
C ASP A 132 -1.62 -5.73 6.56
N THR A 133 -1.75 -6.52 7.62
CA THR A 133 -3.04 -7.00 8.13
C THR A 133 -3.58 -6.00 9.15
N GLN A 134 -4.66 -5.29 8.80
CA GLN A 134 -5.42 -4.54 9.78
C GLN A 134 -6.19 -5.53 10.67
N ARG A 135 -5.90 -5.50 11.98
CA ARG A 135 -6.69 -6.19 13.00
C ARG A 135 -8.02 -5.48 13.24
#